data_AF-A0A7J7M0P2-F1
#
_entry.id   AF-A0A7J7M0P2-F1
#
_cell.length_a   1.000
_cell.length_b   1.000
_cell.length_c   1.000
_cell.angle_alpha   90.00
_cell.angle_beta   90.00
_cell.angle_gamma   90.00
#
_symmetry.space_group_name_H-M   'P 1'
#
loop_
_entity.id
_entity.type
_entity.pdbx_description
1 polymer ?
#
loop_
_entity_poly.entity_id
_entity_poly.type
_entity_poly.pdbx_seq_one_letter_code
_entity_poly.pdbx_strand_id
1 'polypeptide(L)'
;MSQPEHVRVEGISYFGLSNNIYVNVHGPIIINPLVFYTVKTSSEPSPPPSTESSMSMNFDINDIGNLEEPPPLDGGGIGETVPPASVVATAATWVQTLGRCFIRNMLQPLFCKNIVLAGVGSLTLMDDRAVTEEAISANFLVPLDEINYNGRSLAEVCCDALKEFNPMVRVSVLKGDLSSFDGDFYDKFSAVVISCCSITTKKLINDKCRKRAKPVAFYTVDCRDLCGEIFVDLQNYTYGQKRLDETIECQLKYPSFEEAISLPWKALSKKVSMLYFAMRVIERFELVKGRTPGEISIADLPSLLKLKKELCETQSLNESHIPDSLLERLILGGTQEHPPVCAIIGGILGQEVIKVTSGKGDPIKNFFFYDVMDGKGIIEDISVPDTGN
;
A
#
# COMPACT_ATOMS: atom_id res chain seq x y z
N MET A 1 -48.54 -0.52 11.87
CA MET A 1 -47.95 0.75 12.36
C MET A 1 -47.13 0.40 13.58
N SER A 2 -45.81 0.34 13.42
CA SER A 2 -44.87 -0.05 14.47
C SER A 2 -43.57 0.70 14.17
N GLN A 3 -43.12 1.52 15.11
CA GLN A 3 -41.87 2.26 14.99
C GLN A 3 -40.68 1.29 15.14
N PRO A 4 -39.54 1.53 14.47
CA PRO A 4 -38.31 0.81 14.77
C PRO A 4 -37.70 1.33 16.09
N GLU A 5 -37.26 0.41 16.94
CA GLU A 5 -36.61 0.72 18.22
C GLU A 5 -35.20 1.29 18.00
N HIS A 6 -34.79 2.25 18.84
CA HIS A 6 -33.43 2.76 18.86
C HIS A 6 -32.48 1.74 19.49
N VAL A 7 -31.54 1.20 18.72
CA VAL A 7 -30.39 0.47 19.27
C VAL A 7 -29.35 1.48 19.74
N ARG A 8 -29.10 1.49 21.05
CA ARG A 8 -28.08 2.29 21.73
C ARG A 8 -26.76 1.52 21.70
N VAL A 9 -25.67 2.15 21.25
CA VAL A 9 -24.32 1.54 21.30
C VAL A 9 -23.59 2.11 22.51
N GLU A 10 -23.28 1.24 23.48
CA GLU A 10 -22.47 1.60 24.66
C GLU A 10 -20.98 1.27 24.43
N GLY A 11 -20.12 1.84 25.27
CA GLY A 11 -18.72 2.16 24.94
C GLY A 11 -17.73 0.98 24.85
N ILE A 12 -16.56 1.28 24.28
CA ILE A 12 -15.44 0.35 24.11
C ILE A 12 -14.40 0.56 25.24
N SER A 13 -14.04 -0.53 25.92
CA SER A 13 -13.02 -0.58 26.98
C SER A 13 -11.62 -0.90 26.43
N TYR A 14 -10.57 -0.40 27.08
CA TYR A 14 -9.16 -0.57 26.65
C TYR A 14 -8.38 -1.60 27.49
N PHE A 15 -7.86 -2.66 26.83
CA PHE A 15 -6.67 -3.48 27.15
C PHE A 15 -6.27 -4.23 25.85
N GLY A 16 -5.03 -4.71 25.59
CA GLY A 16 -3.77 -4.69 26.35
C GLY A 16 -2.56 -4.95 25.42
N LEU A 17 -1.37 -5.23 25.97
CA LEU A 17 -0.09 -5.47 25.26
C LEU A 17 0.29 -6.96 25.10
N SER A 18 0.82 -7.35 23.93
CA SER A 18 1.99 -8.25 23.82
C SER A 18 2.62 -8.21 22.41
N ASN A 19 3.89 -8.60 22.29
CA ASN A 19 4.71 -8.40 21.08
C ASN A 19 4.37 -9.37 19.93
N ASN A 20 3.74 -8.87 18.88
CA ASN A 20 3.95 -9.19 17.45
C ASN A 20 2.96 -8.32 16.63
N ILE A 21 3.39 -7.71 15.52
CA ILE A 21 2.44 -6.98 14.64
C ILE A 21 1.68 -7.99 13.77
N TYR A 22 0.58 -8.49 14.31
CA TYR A 22 -0.46 -9.18 13.54
C TYR A 22 -1.65 -8.23 13.37
N VAL A 23 -1.94 -7.81 12.13
CA VAL A 23 -3.19 -7.15 11.79
C VAL A 23 -4.25 -8.23 11.61
N ASN A 24 -4.94 -8.61 12.68
CA ASN A 24 -5.97 -9.64 12.64
C ASN A 24 -7.36 -8.98 12.48
N VAL A 25 -7.95 -9.07 11.28
CA VAL A 25 -9.26 -8.47 10.96
C VAL A 25 -10.35 -9.54 11.02
N HIS A 26 -10.85 -9.83 12.23
CA HIS A 26 -12.04 -10.65 12.42
C HIS A 26 -13.23 -9.79 12.87
N GLY A 27 -14.12 -9.49 11.93
CA GLY A 27 -15.40 -8.84 12.15
C GLY A 27 -16.10 -8.57 10.81
N PRO A 28 -17.45 -8.50 10.76
CA PRO A 28 -18.16 -8.13 9.54
C PRO A 28 -17.82 -6.68 9.16
N ILE A 29 -17.24 -6.48 7.99
CA ILE A 29 -16.87 -5.15 7.48
C ILE A 29 -18.15 -4.43 7.03
N ILE A 30 -18.78 -3.70 7.94
CA ILE A 30 -19.77 -2.67 7.58
C ILE A 30 -18.97 -1.46 7.08
N ILE A 31 -18.91 -1.30 5.75
CA ILE A 31 -18.25 -0.15 5.12
C ILE A 31 -19.09 1.10 5.40
N ASN A 32 -18.71 1.85 6.44
CA ASN A 32 -19.22 3.18 6.71
C ASN A 32 -18.11 4.19 6.33
N PRO A 33 -18.33 5.14 5.41
CA PRO A 33 -17.24 5.85 4.71
C PRO A 33 -16.46 6.90 5.53
N LEU A 34 -16.60 6.90 6.87
CA LEU A 34 -16.10 7.94 7.78
C LEU A 34 -15.48 7.35 9.07
N VAL A 35 -14.34 6.67 8.97
CA VAL A 35 -13.45 6.43 10.13
C VAL A 35 -11.98 6.57 9.72
N PHE A 36 -11.26 7.49 10.37
CA PHE A 36 -9.79 7.56 10.32
C PHE A 36 -9.21 6.79 11.50
N TYR A 37 -8.22 5.92 11.26
CA TYR A 37 -7.44 5.30 12.34
C TYR A 37 -6.17 6.10 12.59
N THR A 38 -6.07 6.69 13.79
CA THR A 38 -4.86 7.38 14.27
C THR A 38 -4.22 6.54 15.37
N VAL A 39 -3.10 5.87 15.07
CA VAL A 39 -2.33 5.14 16.09
C VAL A 39 -1.45 6.13 16.85
N LYS A 40 -1.64 6.23 18.17
CA LYS A 40 -0.85 7.09 19.05
C LYS A 40 0.06 6.23 19.92
N THR A 41 1.37 6.35 19.71
CA THR A 41 2.39 5.62 20.49
C THR A 41 2.73 6.39 21.77
N SER A 42 2.68 5.73 22.92
CA SER A 42 3.22 6.22 24.20
C SER A 42 4.21 5.21 24.77
N SER A 43 5.35 5.69 25.25
CA SER A 43 6.47 4.87 25.73
C SER A 43 6.63 4.94 27.25
N GLU A 44 6.70 3.78 27.91
CA GLU A 44 7.36 3.62 29.21
C GLU A 44 8.23 2.34 29.19
N PRO A 45 9.33 2.29 29.97
CA PRO A 45 10.33 1.22 29.87
C PRO A 45 9.99 0.01 30.75
N SER A 46 10.38 -1.19 30.30
CA SER A 46 10.31 -2.43 31.08
C SER A 46 11.67 -3.16 31.10
N PRO A 47 11.97 -3.95 32.16
CA PRO A 47 13.34 -4.40 32.47
C PRO A 47 13.76 -5.66 31.67
N PRO A 48 15.08 -5.97 31.61
CA PRO A 48 15.58 -7.10 30.84
C PRO A 48 15.37 -8.44 31.56
N PRO A 49 14.88 -9.50 30.88
CA PRO A 49 14.89 -10.87 31.41
C PRO A 49 15.99 -11.74 30.77
N SER A 50 16.47 -12.69 31.59
CA SER A 50 17.54 -13.65 31.31
C SER A 50 17.06 -14.98 30.70
N THR A 51 17.96 -15.63 29.95
CA THR A 51 18.11 -17.09 29.71
C THR A 51 16.90 -18.04 29.79
N GLU A 52 16.68 -18.73 28.67
CA GLU A 52 16.20 -20.12 28.50
C GLU A 52 15.01 -20.64 29.33
N SER A 53 13.90 -20.95 28.65
CA SER A 53 13.50 -22.35 28.41
C SER A 53 12.21 -22.46 27.59
N SER A 54 11.97 -23.65 27.02
CA SER A 54 10.79 -23.98 26.24
C SER A 54 9.55 -24.27 27.10
N MET A 55 8.39 -23.71 26.77
CA MET A 55 7.09 -24.33 27.13
C MET A 55 5.97 -23.93 26.18
N SER A 56 5.15 -24.91 25.81
CA SER A 56 3.90 -24.77 25.06
C SER A 56 2.71 -24.74 26.01
N MET A 57 1.73 -23.84 25.81
CA MET A 57 0.41 -23.96 26.45
C MET A 57 -0.72 -23.53 25.50
N ASN A 58 -1.74 -24.39 25.39
CA ASN A 58 -3.11 -24.01 25.00
C ASN A 58 -3.79 -23.38 26.23
N PHE A 59 -4.83 -22.57 26.05
CA PHE A 59 -5.81 -22.34 27.12
C PHE A 59 -7.25 -22.22 26.64
N ASP A 60 -8.14 -22.48 27.58
CA ASP A 60 -9.54 -22.89 27.43
C ASP A 60 -10.52 -21.71 27.62
N ILE A 61 -11.74 -21.84 27.09
CA ILE A 61 -12.81 -20.83 27.26
C ILE A 61 -13.71 -21.30 28.40
N ASN A 62 -13.57 -20.71 29.60
CA ASN A 62 -14.63 -20.58 30.63
C ASN A 62 -14.10 -19.88 31.91
N ASP A 63 -13.93 -18.56 31.87
CA ASP A 63 -13.90 -17.73 33.09
C ASP A 63 -14.50 -16.35 32.79
N ILE A 64 -15.77 -16.17 33.15
CA ILE A 64 -16.51 -14.90 33.08
C ILE A 64 -16.99 -14.60 34.50
N GLY A 65 -16.55 -13.48 35.09
CA GLY A 65 -16.97 -13.09 36.43
C GLY A 65 -16.62 -11.65 36.81
N ASN A 66 -17.68 -10.83 36.95
CA ASN A 66 -17.76 -9.55 37.66
C ASN A 66 -17.02 -8.31 37.09
N LEU A 67 -17.83 -7.35 36.64
CA LEU A 67 -17.49 -5.94 36.49
C LEU A 67 -18.56 -5.12 37.25
N GLU A 68 -18.13 -4.10 38.02
CA GLU A 68 -19.03 -3.09 38.60
C GLU A 68 -19.19 -1.90 37.65
N GLU A 69 -20.38 -1.27 37.63
CA GLU A 69 -20.67 -0.12 36.75
C GLU A 69 -20.17 1.22 37.34
N PRO A 70 -19.63 2.15 36.50
CA PRO A 70 -19.30 3.51 36.91
C PRO A 70 -20.50 4.47 36.81
N PRO A 71 -20.49 5.61 37.54
CA PRO A 71 -21.60 6.56 37.58
C PRO A 71 -21.75 7.39 36.29
N PRO A 72 -22.95 7.93 36.01
CA PRO A 72 -23.25 8.63 34.76
C PRO A 72 -22.56 10.01 34.65
N LEU A 73 -22.15 10.38 33.44
CA LEU A 73 -21.60 11.69 33.09
C LEU A 73 -22.69 12.64 32.57
N ASP A 74 -22.60 13.90 32.98
CA ASP A 74 -23.57 14.95 32.70
C ASP A 74 -23.49 15.47 31.24
N GLY A 75 -24.62 15.96 30.72
CA GLY A 75 -24.77 16.27 29.30
C GLY A 75 -24.13 17.59 28.84
N GLY A 76 -23.21 17.51 27.87
CA GLY A 76 -22.68 18.66 27.13
C GLY A 76 -22.56 18.35 25.64
N GLY A 77 -23.22 19.15 24.78
CA GLY A 77 -23.32 18.88 23.36
C GLY A 77 -22.00 19.08 22.60
N ILE A 78 -21.60 18.08 21.81
CA ILE A 78 -20.47 18.14 20.88
C ILE A 78 -20.89 18.77 19.54
N GLY A 79 -20.48 20.01 19.31
CA GLY A 79 -20.44 20.57 17.96
C GLY A 79 -19.18 20.10 17.22
N GLU A 80 -19.34 19.61 16.00
CA GLU A 80 -18.21 19.22 15.14
C GLU A 80 -17.35 20.45 14.81
N THR A 81 -16.22 20.58 15.50
CA THR A 81 -15.21 21.60 15.20
C THR A 81 -14.13 21.00 14.31
N VAL A 82 -14.18 21.34 13.02
CA VAL A 82 -13.04 21.16 12.11
C VAL A 82 -11.83 21.87 12.74
N PRO A 83 -10.68 21.20 12.91
CA PRO A 83 -9.54 21.81 13.57
C PRO A 83 -9.04 23.02 12.76
N PRO A 84 -8.70 24.14 13.42
CA PRO A 84 -8.32 25.36 12.72
C PRO A 84 -7.03 25.14 11.91
N ALA A 85 -6.96 25.80 10.74
CA ALA A 85 -5.87 25.69 9.78
C ALA A 85 -4.46 25.97 10.34
N SER A 86 -4.36 26.58 11.53
CA SER A 86 -3.11 26.80 12.27
C SER A 86 -2.40 25.50 12.71
N VAL A 87 -3.11 24.36 12.81
CA VAL A 87 -2.48 23.06 13.14
C VAL A 87 -1.84 22.39 11.91
N VAL A 88 -2.20 22.81 10.70
CA VAL A 88 -1.66 22.29 9.42
C VAL A 88 -0.32 22.97 9.05
N ALA A 89 0.08 24.03 9.77
CA ALA A 89 1.04 25.03 9.29
C ALA A 89 2.54 24.78 9.59
N THR A 90 2.96 23.61 10.09
CA THR A 90 4.39 23.32 10.42
C THR A 90 5.08 22.31 9.49
N ALA A 91 4.51 22.05 8.30
CA ALA A 91 5.16 21.29 7.22
C ALA A 91 5.18 22.06 5.86
N ALA A 92 4.94 23.38 5.88
CA ALA A 92 4.82 24.22 4.70
C ALA A 92 6.18 24.63 4.07
N THR A 93 6.99 23.65 3.67
CA THR A 93 8.20 23.86 2.85
C THR A 93 8.33 22.80 1.75
N TRP A 94 7.65 23.07 0.62
CA TRP A 94 7.97 22.54 -0.72
C TRP A 94 7.98 21.01 -0.92
N VAL A 95 6.87 20.33 -0.62
CA VAL A 95 6.64 18.94 -1.09
C VAL A 95 5.99 18.95 -2.48
N GLN A 96 6.76 18.77 -3.55
CA GLN A 96 6.22 18.58 -4.91
C GLN A 96 6.13 17.09 -5.24
N THR A 97 5.01 16.45 -4.90
CA THR A 97 4.92 14.98 -4.91
C THR A 97 3.55 14.47 -5.35
N LEU A 98 3.39 14.28 -6.66
CA LEU A 98 3.51 12.93 -7.23
C LEU A 98 3.51 12.97 -8.76
N GLY A 99 4.46 12.26 -9.35
CA GLY A 99 4.50 11.99 -10.78
C GLY A 99 3.89 10.64 -11.07
N ARG A 100 2.82 10.64 -11.87
CA ARG A 100 1.94 9.50 -12.16
C ARG A 100 1.17 8.94 -10.96
N CYS A 101 -0.10 8.69 -11.23
CA CYS A 101 -0.82 7.53 -10.77
C CYS A 101 -1.35 6.89 -12.06
N PHE A 102 -0.64 5.90 -12.59
CA PHE A 102 -1.29 4.91 -13.46
C PHE A 102 -1.76 3.85 -12.49
N ILE A 103 -2.95 4.03 -11.92
CA ILE A 103 -3.50 3.14 -10.91
C ILE A 103 -4.88 2.71 -11.38
N ARG A 104 -5.17 1.40 -11.31
CA ARG A 104 -6.47 0.88 -11.74
C ARG A 104 -7.59 1.29 -10.77
N ASN A 105 -8.80 0.92 -11.17
CA ASN A 105 -10.04 1.67 -10.97
C ASN A 105 -10.31 2.08 -9.50
N MET A 106 -9.98 1.23 -8.52
CA MET A 106 -10.28 1.43 -7.10
C MET A 106 -9.09 1.88 -6.27
N LEU A 107 -7.88 1.43 -6.59
CA LEU A 107 -6.70 1.84 -5.82
C LEU A 107 -6.37 3.33 -6.03
N GLN A 108 -6.62 3.87 -7.24
CA GLN A 108 -6.33 5.27 -7.56
C GLN A 108 -7.02 6.26 -6.60
N PRO A 109 -8.35 6.24 -6.44
CA PRO A 109 -9.03 7.22 -5.61
C PRO A 109 -8.67 7.10 -4.13
N LEU A 110 -8.47 5.89 -3.62
CA LEU A 110 -8.14 5.64 -2.22
C LEU A 110 -6.76 6.21 -1.87
N PHE A 111 -5.75 5.97 -2.71
CA PHE A 111 -4.42 6.55 -2.56
C PHE A 111 -4.43 8.08 -2.75
N CYS A 112 -4.99 8.57 -3.86
CA CYS A 112 -4.93 10.01 -4.21
C CYS A 112 -5.65 10.87 -3.18
N LYS A 113 -6.80 10.42 -2.65
CA LYS A 113 -7.52 11.11 -1.56
C LYS A 113 -6.63 11.27 -0.33
N ASN A 114 -5.93 10.22 0.10
CA ASN A 114 -5.06 10.26 1.27
C ASN A 114 -3.90 11.26 1.08
N ILE A 115 -3.30 11.28 -0.11
CA ILE A 115 -2.23 12.22 -0.48
C ILE A 115 -2.72 13.68 -0.49
N VAL A 116 -3.90 13.95 -1.04
CA VAL A 116 -4.48 15.30 -1.08
C VAL A 116 -4.91 15.79 0.31
N LEU A 117 -5.54 14.93 1.12
CA LEU A 117 -5.90 15.26 2.50
C LEU A 117 -4.67 15.50 3.39
N ALA A 118 -3.54 14.82 3.13
CA ALA A 118 -2.27 15.08 3.80
C ALA A 118 -1.62 16.42 3.44
N GLY A 119 -2.13 17.14 2.42
CA GLY A 119 -1.68 18.49 2.09
C GLY A 119 -0.34 18.56 1.36
N VAL A 120 0.00 17.56 0.53
CA VAL A 120 1.18 17.65 -0.36
C VAL A 120 1.06 18.87 -1.29
N GLY A 121 2.17 19.53 -1.64
CA GLY A 121 2.11 20.77 -2.43
C GLY A 121 1.55 20.61 -3.85
N SER A 122 1.72 19.44 -4.48
CA SER A 122 1.07 19.13 -5.76
C SER A 122 1.06 17.65 -6.12
N LEU A 123 -0.05 17.19 -6.73
CA LEU A 123 -0.28 15.84 -7.26
C LEU A 123 -0.50 15.91 -8.78
N THR A 124 0.15 15.05 -9.56
CA THR A 124 -0.05 14.93 -11.02
C THR A 124 -0.57 13.55 -11.39
N LEU A 125 -1.85 13.48 -11.75
CA LEU A 125 -2.50 12.29 -12.27
C LEU A 125 -2.12 12.09 -13.73
N MET A 126 -2.06 10.84 -14.18
CA MET A 126 -1.74 10.52 -15.57
C MET A 126 -2.27 9.13 -15.91
N ASP A 127 -3.53 9.15 -16.34
CA ASP A 127 -4.31 8.01 -16.79
C ASP A 127 -5.19 8.48 -17.96
N ASP A 128 -4.82 8.05 -19.16
CA ASP A 128 -5.46 8.43 -20.41
C ASP A 128 -6.63 7.51 -20.78
N ARG A 129 -6.92 6.50 -19.96
CA ARG A 129 -8.06 5.60 -20.18
C ARG A 129 -9.37 6.41 -20.16
N ALA A 130 -10.30 6.05 -21.05
CA ALA A 130 -11.67 6.55 -20.98
C ALA A 130 -12.35 6.05 -19.70
N VAL A 131 -13.35 6.78 -19.22
CA VAL A 131 -14.22 6.33 -18.14
C VAL A 131 -15.06 5.15 -18.64
N THR A 132 -15.10 4.06 -17.87
CA THR A 132 -15.87 2.83 -18.13
C THR A 132 -16.96 2.65 -17.07
N GLU A 133 -17.96 1.80 -17.34
CA GLU A 133 -18.98 1.41 -16.34
C GLU A 133 -18.35 0.79 -15.08
N GLU A 134 -17.28 0.01 -15.25
CA GLU A 134 -16.46 -0.53 -14.15
C GLU A 134 -15.80 0.60 -13.34
N ALA A 135 -15.28 1.65 -13.98
CA ALA A 135 -14.74 2.81 -13.27
C ALA A 135 -15.85 3.60 -12.55
N ILE A 136 -17.02 3.81 -13.16
CA ILE A 136 -18.15 4.54 -12.54
C ILE A 136 -18.67 3.81 -11.30
N SER A 137 -18.78 2.49 -11.36
CA SER A 137 -19.27 1.67 -10.24
C SER A 137 -18.26 1.50 -9.10
N ALA A 138 -16.96 1.57 -9.40
CA ALA A 138 -15.90 1.24 -8.45
C ALA A 138 -15.09 2.44 -7.91
N ASN A 139 -15.03 3.55 -8.67
CA ASN A 139 -14.22 4.71 -8.34
C ASN A 139 -15.09 5.86 -7.80
N PHE A 140 -15.04 6.10 -6.48
CA PHE A 140 -15.84 7.15 -5.83
C PHE A 140 -15.48 8.59 -6.24
N LEU A 141 -14.41 8.81 -7.01
CA LEU A 141 -14.08 10.12 -7.61
C LEU A 141 -14.75 10.32 -8.99
N VAL A 142 -15.38 9.30 -9.56
CA VAL A 142 -16.12 9.41 -10.82
C VAL A 142 -17.57 9.74 -10.49
N PRO A 143 -18.09 10.92 -10.90
CA PRO A 143 -19.50 11.25 -10.71
C PRO A 143 -20.38 10.35 -11.60
N LEU A 144 -21.60 10.06 -11.15
CA LEU A 144 -22.53 9.15 -11.86
C LEU A 144 -23.12 9.75 -13.15
N ASP A 145 -23.12 11.07 -13.30
CA ASP A 145 -23.72 11.78 -14.43
C ASP A 145 -22.74 11.92 -15.61
N GLU A 146 -23.09 11.29 -16.74
CA GLU A 146 -22.36 11.24 -18.02
C GLU A 146 -21.88 12.59 -18.55
N ILE A 147 -22.61 13.67 -18.27
CA ILE A 147 -22.26 15.03 -18.68
C ILE A 147 -20.87 15.42 -18.16
N ASN A 148 -20.45 14.87 -17.03
CA ASN A 148 -19.19 15.23 -16.36
C ASN A 148 -17.96 14.47 -16.88
N TYR A 149 -18.14 13.38 -17.64
CA TYR A 149 -17.06 12.51 -18.12
C TYR A 149 -17.04 12.22 -19.62
N ASN A 150 -18.06 12.62 -20.39
CA ASN A 150 -18.08 12.41 -21.84
C ASN A 150 -16.86 13.04 -22.55
N GLY A 151 -16.09 12.22 -23.27
CA GLY A 151 -14.88 12.63 -23.99
C GLY A 151 -13.64 12.92 -23.12
N ARG A 152 -13.71 12.70 -21.81
CA ARG A 152 -12.62 12.97 -20.85
C ARG A 152 -11.91 11.68 -20.42
N SER A 153 -10.64 11.80 -20.03
CA SER A 153 -9.92 10.67 -19.41
C SER A 153 -10.28 10.50 -17.94
N LEU A 154 -10.04 9.30 -17.40
CA LEU A 154 -10.25 8.99 -15.99
C LEU A 154 -9.45 9.93 -15.07
N ALA A 155 -8.22 10.28 -15.44
CA ALA A 155 -7.43 11.28 -14.71
C ALA A 155 -8.04 12.69 -14.76
N GLU A 156 -8.59 13.13 -15.89
CA GLU A 156 -9.27 14.43 -16.00
C GLU A 156 -10.48 14.53 -15.08
N VAL A 157 -11.28 13.46 -14.98
CA VAL A 157 -12.45 13.39 -14.11
C VAL A 157 -12.05 13.32 -12.63
N CYS A 158 -11.14 12.41 -12.25
CA CYS A 158 -10.66 12.31 -10.88
C CYS A 158 -9.97 13.59 -10.39
N CYS A 159 -9.31 14.34 -11.28
CA CYS A 159 -8.60 15.58 -10.94
C CYS A 159 -9.53 16.67 -10.39
N ASP A 160 -10.77 16.77 -10.90
CA ASP A 160 -11.71 17.79 -10.44
C ASP A 160 -12.22 17.45 -9.04
N ALA A 161 -12.70 16.22 -8.84
CA ALA A 161 -13.12 15.72 -7.52
C ALA A 161 -11.98 15.85 -6.48
N LEU A 162 -10.72 15.57 -6.85
CA LEU A 162 -9.59 15.69 -5.94
C LEU A 162 -9.26 17.13 -5.53
N LYS A 163 -9.56 18.15 -6.34
CA LYS A 163 -9.37 19.56 -5.92
C LYS A 163 -10.31 19.96 -4.78
N GLU A 164 -11.50 19.35 -4.71
CA GLU A 164 -12.50 19.65 -3.67
C GLU A 164 -12.06 19.15 -2.29
N PHE A 165 -11.31 18.04 -2.21
CA PHE A 165 -10.81 17.49 -0.94
C PHE A 165 -9.81 18.42 -0.22
N ASN A 166 -8.98 19.17 -0.95
CA ASN A 166 -8.07 20.14 -0.35
C ASN A 166 -7.62 21.21 -1.37
N PRO A 167 -8.23 22.41 -1.37
CA PRO A 167 -7.88 23.49 -2.30
C PRO A 167 -6.43 24.01 -2.20
N MET A 168 -5.69 23.67 -1.15
CA MET A 168 -4.27 24.02 -1.02
C MET A 168 -3.34 23.12 -1.86
N VAL A 169 -3.83 21.94 -2.28
CA VAL A 169 -3.05 20.99 -3.09
C VAL A 169 -3.27 21.27 -4.56
N ARG A 170 -2.20 21.57 -5.30
CA ARG A 170 -2.28 21.70 -6.77
C ARG A 170 -2.42 20.32 -7.41
N VAL A 171 -3.64 19.91 -7.72
CA VAL A 171 -3.93 18.70 -8.51
C VAL A 171 -3.94 19.05 -10.01
N SER A 172 -3.22 18.27 -10.81
CA SER A 172 -3.10 18.47 -12.27
C SER A 172 -3.08 17.13 -13.02
N VAL A 173 -3.27 17.18 -14.35
CA VAL A 173 -3.28 16.00 -15.22
C VAL A 173 -2.23 16.15 -16.31
N LEU A 174 -1.62 15.03 -16.68
CA LEU A 174 -0.72 14.90 -17.82
C LEU A 174 -1.17 13.72 -18.70
N LYS A 175 -0.98 13.83 -20.02
CA LYS A 175 -1.26 12.77 -21.00
C LYS A 175 0.03 12.19 -21.60
N GLY A 176 0.00 10.95 -22.09
CA GLY A 176 1.10 10.23 -22.73
C GLY A 176 1.57 8.98 -21.98
N ASP A 177 2.85 8.63 -22.11
CA ASP A 177 3.48 7.53 -21.34
C ASP A 177 4.69 7.99 -20.50
N LEU A 178 4.81 7.55 -19.24
CA LEU A 178 5.99 7.81 -18.41
C LEU A 178 7.26 7.21 -19.03
N SER A 179 7.12 6.06 -19.71
CA SER A 179 8.24 5.42 -20.39
C SER A 179 8.83 6.30 -21.50
N SER A 180 8.04 7.25 -22.04
CA SER A 180 8.44 8.12 -23.15
C SER A 180 9.10 9.44 -22.73
N PHE A 181 8.97 9.89 -21.47
CA PHE A 181 9.61 11.14 -21.03
C PHE A 181 11.09 10.97 -20.69
N ASP A 182 11.90 11.97 -21.02
CA ASP A 182 13.31 12.05 -20.64
C ASP A 182 13.51 12.28 -19.14
N GLY A 183 14.76 12.12 -18.69
CA GLY A 183 15.12 12.23 -17.27
C GLY A 183 14.66 13.53 -16.60
N ASP A 184 14.81 14.67 -17.27
CA ASP A 184 14.54 16.01 -16.71
C ASP A 184 13.04 16.24 -16.40
N PHE A 185 12.16 15.37 -16.90
CA PHE A 185 10.77 15.31 -16.48
C PHE A 185 10.64 14.88 -15.01
N TYR A 186 11.47 13.93 -14.57
CA TYR A 186 11.39 13.30 -13.25
C TYR A 186 11.91 14.21 -12.14
N ASP A 187 12.84 15.13 -12.42
CA ASP A 187 13.35 16.12 -11.45
C ASP A 187 12.28 17.10 -10.91
N LYS A 188 11.06 17.05 -11.46
CA LYS A 188 9.88 17.82 -11.02
C LYS A 188 9.11 17.17 -9.86
N PHE A 189 9.47 15.95 -9.45
CA PHE A 189 8.74 15.17 -8.47
C PHE A 189 9.67 14.61 -7.40
N SER A 190 9.29 14.69 -6.12
CA SER A 190 10.03 13.99 -5.05
C SER A 190 9.71 12.49 -4.98
N ALA A 191 8.56 12.07 -5.50
CA ALA A 191 8.23 10.66 -5.67
C ALA A 191 7.42 10.37 -6.94
N VAL A 192 7.55 9.14 -7.44
CA VAL A 192 6.82 8.57 -8.58
C VAL A 192 6.21 7.24 -8.17
N VAL A 193 4.91 7.06 -8.45
CA VAL A 193 4.14 5.85 -8.13
C VAL A 193 3.56 5.28 -9.42
N ILE A 194 3.74 3.97 -9.65
CA ILE A 194 3.15 3.28 -10.79
C ILE A 194 2.44 1.99 -10.39
N SER A 195 1.36 1.65 -11.08
CA SER A 195 0.67 0.37 -10.99
C SER A 195 0.39 -0.17 -12.38
N CYS A 196 0.05 -1.46 -12.48
CA CYS A 196 -0.43 -2.11 -13.71
C CYS A 196 0.55 -1.95 -14.88
N CYS A 197 1.83 -1.81 -14.58
CA CYS A 197 2.92 -1.59 -15.53
C CYS A 197 3.70 -2.88 -15.75
N SER A 198 4.14 -3.13 -16.99
CA SER A 198 4.99 -4.29 -17.29
C SER A 198 6.28 -4.25 -16.46
N ILE A 199 6.88 -5.42 -16.18
CA ILE A 199 8.17 -5.53 -15.50
C ILE A 199 9.26 -4.67 -16.18
N THR A 200 9.25 -4.57 -17.51
CA THR A 200 10.16 -3.72 -18.30
C THR A 200 9.92 -2.23 -18.04
N THR A 201 8.65 -1.81 -18.00
CA THR A 201 8.25 -0.44 -17.67
C THR A 201 8.63 -0.07 -16.24
N LYS A 202 8.42 -0.97 -15.27
CA LYS A 202 8.83 -0.79 -13.87
C LYS A 202 10.34 -0.55 -13.75
N LYS A 203 11.16 -1.42 -14.36
CA LYS A 203 12.63 -1.28 -14.41
C LYS A 203 13.07 0.05 -15.03
N LEU A 204 12.53 0.40 -16.19
CA LEU A 204 12.89 1.62 -16.93
C LEU A 204 12.58 2.89 -16.13
N ILE A 205 11.41 2.97 -15.50
CA ILE A 205 11.00 4.14 -14.71
C ILE A 205 11.85 4.25 -13.44
N ASN A 206 12.12 3.13 -12.76
CA ASN A 206 13.00 3.10 -11.59
C ASN A 206 14.42 3.59 -11.91
N ASP A 207 15.01 3.11 -13.01
CA ASP A 207 16.32 3.54 -13.50
C ASP A 207 16.36 5.05 -13.83
N LYS A 208 15.30 5.60 -14.44
CA LYS A 208 15.17 7.05 -14.67
C LYS A 208 15.14 7.86 -13.38
N CYS A 209 14.43 7.38 -12.35
CA CYS A 209 14.39 7.98 -11.01
C CYS A 209 15.75 7.91 -10.28
N ARG A 210 16.50 6.81 -10.45
CA ARG A 210 17.87 6.64 -9.91
C ARG A 210 18.90 7.54 -10.57
N LYS A 211 18.73 7.82 -11.86
CA LYS A 211 19.64 8.69 -12.63
C LYS A 211 19.39 10.19 -12.43
N ARG A 212 18.65 10.59 -11.39
CA ARG A 212 18.38 12.00 -11.06
C ARG A 212 19.44 12.58 -10.14
N ALA A 213 19.69 13.88 -10.26
CA ALA A 213 20.66 14.57 -9.40
C ALA A 213 20.16 14.72 -7.95
N LYS A 214 18.83 14.74 -7.77
CA LYS A 214 18.15 14.58 -6.49
C LYS A 214 17.46 13.22 -6.49
N PRO A 215 17.62 12.37 -5.47
CA PRO A 215 16.92 11.09 -5.40
C PRO A 215 15.41 11.28 -5.51
N VAL A 216 14.80 10.68 -6.53
CA VAL A 216 13.35 10.59 -6.66
C VAL A 216 12.93 9.24 -6.10
N ALA A 217 12.07 9.27 -5.07
CA ALA A 217 11.53 8.06 -4.47
C ALA A 217 10.64 7.33 -5.49
N PHE A 218 10.84 6.03 -5.63
CA PHE A 218 10.11 5.23 -6.61
C PHE A 218 9.30 4.14 -5.91
N TYR A 219 8.05 4.01 -6.34
CA TYR A 219 7.12 3.00 -5.84
C TYR A 219 6.47 2.26 -7.00
N THR A 220 6.34 0.95 -6.87
CA THR A 220 5.33 0.20 -7.62
C THR A 220 4.26 -0.31 -6.68
N VAL A 221 3.02 -0.39 -7.14
CA VAL A 221 1.94 -1.01 -6.40
C VAL A 221 1.09 -1.84 -7.34
N ASP A 222 0.72 -3.05 -6.97
CA ASP A 222 -0.19 -3.86 -7.78
C ASP A 222 -1.16 -4.61 -6.87
N CYS A 223 -2.46 -4.53 -7.19
CA CYS A 223 -3.47 -5.41 -6.65
C CYS A 223 -3.77 -6.50 -7.69
N ARG A 224 -3.80 -7.76 -7.27
CA ARG A 224 -4.18 -8.91 -8.10
C ARG A 224 -5.09 -9.81 -7.27
N ASP A 225 -6.34 -9.91 -7.67
CA ASP A 225 -7.38 -10.54 -6.85
C ASP A 225 -7.34 -9.99 -5.40
N LEU A 226 -7.39 -10.86 -4.40
CA LEU A 226 -7.41 -10.53 -2.98
C LEU A 226 -5.99 -10.30 -2.40
N CYS A 227 -5.01 -10.02 -3.25
CA CYS A 227 -3.62 -9.78 -2.87
C CYS A 227 -3.14 -8.39 -3.31
N GLY A 228 -2.16 -7.85 -2.58
CA GLY A 228 -1.48 -6.61 -2.92
C GLY A 228 0.04 -6.70 -2.72
N GLU A 229 0.78 -6.05 -3.62
CA GLU A 229 2.22 -5.84 -3.53
C GLU A 229 2.51 -4.33 -3.58
N ILE A 230 3.38 -3.84 -2.70
CA ILE A 230 4.03 -2.53 -2.82
C ILE A 230 5.55 -2.78 -2.90
N PHE A 231 6.22 -2.17 -3.87
CA PHE A 231 7.68 -2.04 -3.91
C PHE A 231 8.07 -0.60 -3.57
N VAL A 232 9.20 -0.44 -2.88
CA VAL A 232 9.77 0.84 -2.49
C VAL A 232 11.26 0.89 -2.85
N ASP A 233 11.69 1.94 -3.54
CA ASP A 233 13.11 2.28 -3.73
C ASP A 233 13.34 3.76 -3.42
N LEU A 234 13.97 4.01 -2.27
CA LEU A 234 14.36 5.34 -1.82
C LEU A 234 15.86 5.62 -2.06
N GLN A 235 16.55 4.74 -2.78
CA GLN A 235 17.97 4.84 -3.10
C GLN A 235 18.84 4.84 -1.82
N ASN A 236 19.66 5.87 -1.58
CA ASN A 236 20.31 6.08 -0.28
C ASN A 236 19.47 7.09 0.52
N TYR A 237 18.67 6.61 1.47
CA TYR A 237 17.68 7.42 2.17
C TYR A 237 18.03 7.60 3.64
N THR A 238 17.91 8.84 4.12
CA THR A 238 18.19 9.24 5.50
C THR A 238 16.91 9.78 6.12
N TYR A 239 16.57 9.34 7.34
CA TYR A 239 15.37 9.79 8.04
C TYR A 239 15.58 9.89 9.56
N GLY A 240 14.72 10.67 10.22
CA GLY A 240 14.71 10.80 11.68
C GLY A 240 13.79 9.76 12.32
N GLN A 241 14.37 8.80 13.05
CA GLN A 241 13.62 7.89 13.91
C GLN A 241 13.55 8.49 15.32
N LYS A 242 12.34 8.68 15.85
CA LYS A 242 12.16 9.08 17.26
C LYS A 242 12.29 7.87 18.18
N ARG A 243 13.18 7.95 19.17
CA ARG A 243 13.28 6.98 20.28
C ARG A 243 13.45 7.73 21.59
N LEU A 244 12.55 7.51 22.54
CA LEU A 244 12.64 8.03 23.92
C LEU A 244 13.08 9.52 23.96
N ASP A 245 12.29 10.37 23.30
CA ASP A 245 12.46 11.82 23.12
C ASP A 245 13.67 12.31 22.29
N GLU A 246 14.62 11.44 21.94
CA GLU A 246 15.69 11.75 20.98
C GLU A 246 15.28 11.43 19.53
N THR A 247 15.86 12.15 18.57
CA THR A 247 15.72 11.84 17.13
C THR A 247 17.05 11.32 16.61
N ILE A 248 17.10 10.03 16.32
CA ILE A 248 18.28 9.35 15.78
C ILE A 248 18.19 9.41 14.25
N GLU A 249 19.27 9.83 13.61
CA GLU A 249 19.40 9.75 12.16
C GLU A 249 19.67 8.31 11.74
N CYS A 250 18.82 7.75 10.89
CA CYS A 250 18.95 6.39 10.36
C CYS A 250 19.12 6.43 8.85
N GLN A 251 20.01 5.58 8.33
CA GLN A 251 20.31 5.48 6.90
C GLN A 251 19.89 4.10 6.38
N LEU A 252 19.20 4.07 5.24
CA LEU A 252 18.76 2.87 4.56
C LEU A 252 19.21 2.91 3.09
N LYS A 253 19.81 1.82 2.63
CA LYS A 253 20.20 1.62 1.24
C LYS A 253 19.24 0.65 0.56
N TYR A 254 18.55 1.11 -0.47
CA TYR A 254 17.61 0.33 -1.25
C TYR A 254 18.28 -0.25 -2.51
N PRO A 255 17.97 -1.49 -2.91
CA PRO A 255 18.26 -1.97 -4.26
C PRO A 255 17.22 -1.39 -5.26
N SER A 256 17.60 -1.33 -6.53
CA SER A 256 16.66 -1.04 -7.62
C SER A 256 15.63 -2.16 -7.74
N PHE A 257 14.52 -1.88 -8.42
CA PHE A 257 13.52 -2.89 -8.76
C PHE A 257 14.15 -4.05 -9.55
N GLU A 258 15.08 -3.74 -10.47
CA GLU A 258 15.82 -4.77 -11.22
C GLU A 258 16.74 -5.61 -10.32
N GLU A 259 17.54 -4.99 -9.45
CA GLU A 259 18.41 -5.72 -8.52
C GLU A 259 17.61 -6.64 -7.60
N ALA A 260 16.51 -6.14 -7.00
CA ALA A 260 15.69 -6.89 -6.06
C ALA A 260 15.06 -8.14 -6.68
N ILE A 261 14.37 -8.00 -7.82
CA ILE A 261 13.70 -9.13 -8.48
C ILE A 261 14.65 -10.08 -9.23
N SER A 262 15.92 -9.68 -9.40
CA SER A 262 16.97 -10.52 -10.01
C SER A 262 17.76 -11.33 -8.98
N LEU A 263 17.49 -11.17 -7.68
CA LEU A 263 18.13 -11.98 -6.63
C LEU A 263 17.78 -13.47 -6.82
N PRO A 264 18.80 -14.37 -6.84
CA PRO A 264 18.55 -15.80 -6.93
C PRO A 264 17.70 -16.27 -5.74
N TRP A 265 16.64 -17.05 -5.96
CA TRP A 265 15.71 -17.39 -4.88
C TRP A 265 16.37 -18.20 -3.76
N LYS A 266 17.39 -19.00 -4.10
CA LYS A 266 18.27 -19.70 -3.13
C LYS A 266 19.05 -18.79 -2.17
N ALA A 267 19.20 -17.49 -2.49
CA ALA A 267 19.86 -16.50 -1.63
C ALA A 267 18.87 -15.75 -0.73
N LEU A 268 17.57 -15.88 -0.97
CA LEU A 268 16.52 -15.29 -0.15
C LEU A 268 16.28 -16.11 1.12
N SER A 269 15.76 -15.46 2.16
CA SER A 269 15.35 -16.14 3.39
C SER A 269 14.24 -17.14 3.11
N LYS A 270 14.28 -18.32 3.75
CA LYS A 270 13.20 -19.32 3.71
C LYS A 270 11.87 -18.82 4.29
N LYS A 271 11.87 -17.64 4.91
CA LYS A 271 10.68 -16.97 5.46
C LYS A 271 9.99 -16.03 4.46
N VAL A 272 10.61 -15.71 3.31
CA VAL A 272 10.03 -14.81 2.32
C VAL A 272 8.68 -15.33 1.87
N SER A 273 7.68 -14.45 1.85
CA SER A 273 6.30 -14.76 1.49
C SER A 273 6.18 -15.52 0.17
N MET A 274 5.33 -16.56 0.15
CA MET A 274 4.98 -17.30 -1.07
C MET A 274 4.38 -16.39 -2.15
N LEU A 275 3.74 -15.28 -1.75
CA LEU A 275 3.18 -14.27 -2.64
C LEU A 275 4.27 -13.56 -3.45
N TYR A 276 5.46 -13.29 -2.88
CA TYR A 276 6.59 -12.76 -3.65
C TYR A 276 6.90 -13.67 -4.85
N PHE A 277 7.11 -14.96 -4.59
CA PHE A 277 7.44 -15.92 -5.64
C PHE A 277 6.32 -16.08 -6.67
N ALA A 278 5.06 -16.13 -6.24
CA ALA A 278 3.91 -16.18 -7.13
C ALA A 278 3.82 -14.96 -8.06
N MET A 279 4.00 -13.74 -7.52
CA MET A 279 4.04 -12.50 -8.31
C MET A 279 5.19 -12.51 -9.33
N ARG A 280 6.40 -12.96 -8.94
CA ARG A 280 7.54 -13.08 -9.86
C ARG A 280 7.30 -14.10 -10.99
N VAL A 281 6.64 -15.23 -10.71
CA VAL A 281 6.25 -16.22 -11.73
C VAL A 281 5.25 -15.62 -12.73
N ILE A 282 4.25 -14.90 -12.23
CA ILE A 282 3.21 -14.23 -13.04
C ILE A 282 3.84 -13.16 -13.94
N GLU A 283 4.63 -12.22 -13.38
CA GLU A 283 5.28 -11.17 -14.18
C GLU A 283 6.25 -11.75 -15.23
N ARG A 284 6.94 -12.86 -14.92
CA ARG A 284 7.80 -13.55 -15.87
C ARG A 284 6.98 -14.21 -16.99
N PHE A 285 5.80 -14.74 -16.68
CA PHE A 285 4.88 -15.27 -17.69
C PHE A 285 4.36 -14.17 -18.61
N GLU A 286 3.92 -13.03 -18.05
CA GLU A 286 3.46 -11.87 -18.81
C GLU A 286 4.52 -11.41 -19.81
N LEU A 287 5.77 -11.26 -19.34
CA LEU A 287 6.91 -10.89 -20.17
C LEU A 287 7.21 -11.91 -21.29
N VAL A 288 7.22 -13.21 -20.98
CA VAL A 288 7.57 -14.27 -21.95
C VAL A 288 6.46 -14.51 -22.98
N LYS A 289 5.19 -14.25 -22.62
CA LYS A 289 4.03 -14.42 -23.51
C LYS A 289 3.56 -13.13 -24.17
N GLY A 290 4.12 -11.98 -23.81
CA GLY A 290 3.68 -10.68 -24.30
C GLY A 290 2.28 -10.28 -23.83
N ARG A 291 1.84 -10.77 -22.67
CA ARG A 291 0.57 -10.36 -22.03
C ARG A 291 0.77 -9.03 -21.30
N THR A 292 -0.25 -8.18 -21.26
CA THR A 292 -0.23 -7.02 -20.35
C THR A 292 -0.68 -7.41 -18.94
N PRO A 293 -0.35 -6.62 -17.89
CA PRO A 293 -0.72 -6.94 -16.52
C PRO A 293 -2.21 -7.19 -16.31
N GLY A 294 -2.54 -8.43 -15.91
CA GLY A 294 -3.92 -8.89 -15.66
C GLY A 294 -4.65 -9.50 -16.87
N GLU A 295 -4.00 -9.64 -18.04
CA GLU A 295 -4.57 -10.36 -19.20
C GLU A 295 -4.39 -11.89 -19.14
N ILE A 296 -3.70 -12.42 -18.12
CA ILE A 296 -3.56 -13.87 -17.97
C ILE A 296 -4.93 -14.47 -17.63
N SER A 297 -5.31 -15.49 -18.38
CA SER A 297 -6.59 -16.18 -18.24
C SER A 297 -6.41 -17.60 -17.70
N ILE A 298 -7.50 -18.25 -17.28
CA ILE A 298 -7.47 -19.67 -16.88
C ILE A 298 -6.95 -20.60 -18.00
N ALA A 299 -7.09 -20.21 -19.28
CA ALA A 299 -6.54 -20.96 -20.41
C ALA A 299 -5.00 -20.94 -20.46
N ASP A 300 -4.37 -19.95 -19.83
CA ASP A 300 -2.91 -19.86 -19.71
C ASP A 300 -2.35 -20.72 -18.56
N LEU A 301 -3.19 -21.14 -17.60
CA LEU A 301 -2.77 -21.85 -16.37
C LEU A 301 -1.84 -23.05 -16.63
N PRO A 302 -2.09 -23.97 -17.60
CA PRO A 302 -1.18 -25.08 -17.86
C PRO A 302 0.22 -24.64 -18.31
N SER A 303 0.30 -23.52 -19.04
CA SER A 303 1.59 -22.92 -19.44
C SER A 303 2.26 -22.16 -18.29
N LEU A 304 1.47 -21.53 -17.41
CA LEU A 304 1.95 -20.85 -16.21
C LEU A 304 2.56 -21.84 -15.21
N LEU A 305 1.90 -22.97 -14.95
CA LEU A 305 2.41 -24.03 -14.07
C LEU A 305 3.68 -24.69 -14.63
N LYS A 306 3.77 -24.85 -15.96
CA LYS A 306 5.02 -25.29 -16.62
C LYS A 306 6.17 -24.30 -16.36
N LEU A 307 5.93 -22.99 -16.53
CA LEU A 307 6.93 -21.96 -16.26
C LEU A 307 7.30 -21.88 -14.76
N LYS A 308 6.32 -22.01 -13.86
CA LYS A 308 6.54 -22.09 -12.40
C LYS A 308 7.56 -23.19 -12.09
N LYS A 309 7.36 -24.39 -12.64
CA LYS A 309 8.27 -25.52 -12.46
C LYS A 309 9.67 -25.24 -13.01
N GLU A 310 9.78 -24.76 -14.24
CA GLU A 310 11.07 -24.39 -14.86
C GLU A 310 11.84 -23.34 -14.03
N LEU A 311 11.13 -22.37 -13.45
CA LEU A 311 11.72 -21.36 -12.56
C LEU A 311 12.16 -21.95 -11.21
N CYS A 312 11.33 -22.78 -10.57
CA CYS A 312 11.67 -23.46 -9.31
C CYS A 312 12.92 -24.34 -9.47
N GLU A 313 13.00 -25.14 -10.55
CA GLU A 313 14.17 -25.95 -10.89
C GLU A 313 15.42 -25.08 -11.10
N THR A 314 15.32 -24.03 -11.92
CA THR A 314 16.44 -23.12 -12.22
C THR A 314 16.95 -22.38 -10.97
N GLN A 315 16.03 -21.97 -10.09
CA GLN A 315 16.33 -21.16 -8.90
C GLN A 315 16.61 -22.01 -7.65
N SER A 316 16.54 -23.35 -7.76
CA SER A 316 16.70 -24.30 -6.65
C SER A 316 15.69 -24.10 -5.49
N LEU A 317 14.45 -23.73 -5.83
CA LEU A 317 13.34 -23.61 -4.89
C LEU A 317 12.46 -24.88 -4.96
N ASN A 318 11.93 -25.33 -3.83
CA ASN A 318 10.97 -26.44 -3.84
C ASN A 318 9.65 -25.97 -4.47
N GLU A 319 9.16 -26.70 -5.46
CA GLU A 319 7.93 -26.38 -6.19
C GLU A 319 6.71 -26.21 -5.26
N SER A 320 6.64 -26.94 -4.13
CA SER A 320 5.56 -26.81 -3.16
C SER A 320 5.54 -25.49 -2.38
N HIS A 321 6.59 -24.67 -2.50
CA HIS A 321 6.65 -23.33 -1.90
C HIS A 321 5.81 -22.30 -2.67
N ILE A 322 5.36 -22.63 -3.89
CA ILE A 322 4.42 -21.82 -4.69
C ILE A 322 3.18 -22.70 -4.93
N PRO A 323 2.13 -22.60 -4.09
CA PRO A 323 0.92 -23.39 -4.27
C PRO A 323 0.20 -23.06 -5.60
N ASP A 324 -0.24 -24.09 -6.32
CA ASP A 324 -0.96 -23.90 -7.59
C ASP A 324 -2.26 -23.10 -7.41
N SER A 325 -2.94 -23.32 -6.28
CA SER A 325 -4.15 -22.57 -5.89
C SER A 325 -3.90 -21.08 -5.66
N LEU A 326 -2.69 -20.68 -5.27
CA LEU A 326 -2.32 -19.27 -5.16
C LEU A 326 -2.17 -18.64 -6.56
N LEU A 327 -1.49 -19.32 -7.49
CA LEU A 327 -1.36 -18.86 -8.87
C LEU A 327 -2.72 -18.82 -9.59
N GLU A 328 -3.53 -19.87 -9.46
CA GLU A 328 -4.88 -19.95 -10.03
C GLU A 328 -5.75 -18.79 -9.53
N ARG A 329 -5.78 -18.52 -8.22
CA ARG A 329 -6.51 -17.39 -7.65
C ARG A 329 -6.03 -16.04 -8.18
N LEU A 330 -4.71 -15.81 -8.22
CA LEU A 330 -4.12 -14.55 -8.70
C LEU A 330 -4.41 -14.27 -10.18
N ILE A 331 -4.59 -15.30 -11.02
CA ILE A 331 -4.98 -15.12 -12.43
C ILE A 331 -6.49 -15.07 -12.63
N LEU A 332 -7.29 -15.73 -11.78
CA LEU A 332 -8.76 -15.66 -11.85
C LEU A 332 -9.28 -14.25 -11.57
N GLY A 333 -8.60 -13.45 -10.74
CA GLY A 333 -8.89 -12.03 -10.58
C GLY A 333 -8.63 -11.21 -11.85
N GLY A 334 -7.69 -11.61 -12.71
CA GLY A 334 -7.38 -10.89 -13.95
C GLY A 334 -7.04 -9.41 -13.75
N THR A 335 -7.90 -8.52 -14.24
CA THR A 335 -7.80 -7.06 -14.04
C THR A 335 -8.66 -6.52 -12.89
N GLN A 336 -9.41 -7.40 -12.20
CA GLN A 336 -10.28 -7.00 -11.10
C GLN A 336 -9.47 -6.60 -9.87
N GLU A 337 -9.83 -5.44 -9.33
CA GLU A 337 -9.42 -4.97 -8.02
C GLU A 337 -10.55 -5.25 -7.02
N HIS A 338 -10.23 -5.41 -5.74
CA HIS A 338 -11.25 -5.53 -4.68
C HIS A 338 -11.20 -4.29 -3.77
N PRO A 339 -12.33 -3.62 -3.48
CA PRO A 339 -12.32 -2.36 -2.73
C PRO A 339 -11.65 -2.46 -1.34
N PRO A 340 -11.86 -3.52 -0.52
CA PRO A 340 -11.17 -3.67 0.76
C PRO A 340 -9.66 -3.77 0.64
N VAL A 341 -9.15 -4.52 -0.36
CA VAL A 341 -7.71 -4.66 -0.62
C VAL A 341 -7.12 -3.32 -1.05
N CYS A 342 -7.80 -2.63 -1.95
CA CYS A 342 -7.36 -1.31 -2.43
C CYS A 342 -7.39 -0.25 -1.31
N ALA A 343 -8.27 -0.38 -0.32
CA ALA A 343 -8.30 0.52 0.85
C ALA A 343 -7.09 0.29 1.78
N ILE A 344 -6.73 -0.98 2.02
CA ILE A 344 -5.56 -1.35 2.82
C ILE A 344 -4.27 -0.92 2.10
N ILE A 345 -4.10 -1.31 0.83
CA ILE A 345 -2.93 -0.99 0.03
C ILE A 345 -2.79 0.52 -0.22
N GLY A 346 -3.87 1.21 -0.57
CA GLY A 346 -3.87 2.68 -0.78
C GLY A 346 -3.68 3.47 0.51
N GLY A 347 -4.10 2.93 1.66
CA GLY A 347 -3.79 3.45 2.99
C GLY A 347 -2.31 3.37 3.31
N ILE A 348 -1.72 2.18 3.20
CA ILE A 348 -0.30 1.93 3.48
C ILE A 348 0.59 2.72 2.53
N LEU A 349 0.35 2.65 1.21
CA LEU A 349 1.11 3.40 0.21
C LEU A 349 1.01 4.93 0.43
N GLY A 350 -0.17 5.43 0.82
CA GLY A 350 -0.37 6.82 1.19
C GLY A 350 0.54 7.24 2.35
N GLN A 351 0.58 6.43 3.41
CA GLN A 351 1.47 6.67 4.56
C GLN A 351 2.95 6.61 4.16
N GLU A 352 3.37 5.65 3.34
CA GLU A 352 4.78 5.55 2.90
C GLU A 352 5.27 6.79 2.15
N VAL A 353 4.47 7.33 1.23
CA VAL A 353 4.81 8.57 0.52
C VAL A 353 4.85 9.77 1.49
N ILE A 354 3.96 9.81 2.49
CA ILE A 354 3.96 10.86 3.52
C ILE A 354 5.21 10.76 4.42
N LYS A 355 5.65 9.57 4.82
CA LYS A 355 6.89 9.36 5.59
C LYS A 355 8.10 9.92 4.85
N VAL A 356 8.22 9.59 3.56
CA VAL A 356 9.35 9.99 2.73
C VAL A 356 9.36 11.49 2.42
N THR A 357 8.20 12.09 2.24
CA THR A 357 8.09 13.55 2.02
C THR A 357 8.23 14.38 3.30
N SER A 358 8.01 13.78 4.48
CA SER A 358 8.15 14.45 5.79
C SER A 358 9.47 14.14 6.52
N GLY A 359 10.27 13.18 6.04
CA GLY A 359 11.52 12.72 6.66
C GLY A 359 11.32 11.98 7.99
N LYS A 360 10.11 11.50 8.29
CA LYS A 360 9.69 11.00 9.61
C LYS A 360 9.04 9.62 9.55
N GLY A 361 9.41 8.78 10.51
CA GLY A 361 8.90 7.43 10.66
C GLY A 361 9.62 6.41 9.79
N ASP A 362 9.59 5.15 10.22
CA ASP A 362 10.32 4.05 9.57
C ASP A 362 9.66 3.70 8.22
N PRO A 363 10.35 3.84 7.08
CA PRO A 363 9.82 3.46 5.77
C PRO A 363 9.91 1.94 5.56
N ILE A 364 9.04 1.41 4.70
CA ILE A 364 9.09 0.03 4.23
C ILE A 364 10.38 -0.19 3.43
N LYS A 365 11.12 -1.26 3.76
CA LYS A 365 12.28 -1.75 3.01
C LYS A 365 12.11 -3.24 2.73
N ASN A 366 11.95 -3.69 1.49
CA ASN A 366 11.68 -2.93 0.25
C ASN A 366 10.42 -3.42 -0.49
N PHE A 367 9.85 -4.55 -0.07
CA PHE A 367 8.51 -4.96 -0.47
C PHE A 367 7.58 -4.99 0.73
N PHE A 368 6.30 -4.76 0.46
CA PHE A 368 5.19 -5.09 1.34
C PHE A 368 4.18 -5.95 0.58
N PHE A 369 3.69 -6.99 1.26
CA PHE A 369 2.75 -7.96 0.76
C PHE A 369 1.51 -8.01 1.63
N TYR A 370 0.34 -8.13 1.01
CA TYR A 370 -0.92 -8.39 1.69
C TYR A 370 -1.69 -9.50 0.97
N ASP A 371 -2.30 -10.41 1.75
CA ASP A 371 -3.23 -11.42 1.26
C ASP A 371 -4.44 -11.49 2.20
N VAL A 372 -5.66 -11.37 1.67
CA VAL A 372 -6.90 -11.49 2.49
C VAL A 372 -7.04 -12.91 3.06
N MET A 373 -6.51 -13.94 2.38
CA MET A 373 -6.71 -15.34 2.78
C MET A 373 -6.07 -15.71 4.12
N ASP A 374 -5.01 -15.00 4.52
CA ASP A 374 -4.42 -15.12 5.86
C ASP A 374 -4.48 -13.82 6.68
N GLY A 375 -4.96 -12.74 6.07
CA GLY A 375 -5.13 -11.41 6.68
C GLY A 375 -3.84 -10.64 6.91
N LYS A 376 -2.68 -11.15 6.51
CA LYS A 376 -1.38 -10.60 6.94
C LYS A 376 -0.84 -9.54 5.99
N GLY A 377 -0.39 -8.44 6.56
CA GLY A 377 0.55 -7.52 5.93
C GLY A 377 1.99 -7.89 6.34
N ILE A 378 2.86 -8.20 5.39
CA ILE A 378 4.24 -8.65 5.63
C ILE A 378 5.21 -7.70 4.89
N ILE A 379 6.24 -7.22 5.59
CA ILE A 379 7.36 -6.47 4.99
C ILE A 379 8.50 -7.43 4.72
N GLU A 380 9.06 -7.39 3.51
CA GLU A 380 10.18 -8.23 3.07
C GLU A 380 11.34 -7.34 2.59
N ASP A 381 12.53 -7.53 3.17
CA ASP A 381 13.76 -6.91 2.69
C ASP A 381 14.43 -7.82 1.64
N ILE A 382 14.03 -7.63 0.39
CA ILE A 382 14.57 -8.30 -0.79
C ILE A 382 15.77 -7.48 -1.29
N SER A 383 16.85 -7.50 -0.51
CA SER A 383 18.16 -6.93 -0.87
C SER A 383 19.28 -7.96 -0.71
N VAL A 384 20.45 -7.67 -1.30
CA VAL A 384 21.65 -8.50 -1.07
C VAL A 384 21.98 -8.42 0.43
N PRO A 385 22.14 -9.54 1.15
CA PRO A 385 22.55 -9.50 2.55
C PRO A 385 23.87 -8.74 2.67
N ASP A 386 23.96 -7.79 3.60
CA ASP A 386 25.23 -7.13 3.90
C ASP A 386 26.23 -8.18 4.40
N THR A 387 27.15 -8.57 3.52
CA THR A 387 28.33 -9.35 3.89
C THR A 387 29.24 -8.42 4.69
N GLY A 388 29.00 -8.35 6.00
CA GLY A 388 29.83 -7.57 6.92
C GLY A 388 31.29 -7.98 6.77
N ASN A 389 32.12 -6.99 6.43
CA ASN A 389 33.59 -7.07 6.52
C ASN A 389 34.06 -6.76 7.94
#